data_AF-A0A4S2M940-F1
#
_entry.id   AF-A0A4S2M940-F1
#
_cell.length_a   1.000
_cell.length_b   1.000
_cell.length_c   1.000
_cell.angle_alpha   90.00
_cell.angle_beta   90.00
_cell.angle_gamma   90.00
#
_symmetry.space_group_name_H-M   'P 1'
#
loop_
_entity.id
_entity.type
_entity.pdbx_description
1 polymer ?
#
loop_
_entity_poly.entity_id
_entity_poly.type
_entity_poly.pdbx_seq_one_letter_code
_entity_poly.pdbx_strand_id
1 'polypeptide(L)'
;MVHAETKRLIVRVVSDTVIVSLLHLCYFIISAAAGFSRLRIFCDDDSLRYPYKSDTVTIVGCAFYAYLLPVLTVIVLEVLLAVYNRYTLHHRVWKMMAFLMYNFVITFLMAAGVCLMLTNLIKYTLGRPRPHFWDVCQPDVCPTRTGVAASYTCRVYLVYRFLHRFGKRPLVDVHFSWFRCILHINA
;
A
#
# COMPACT_ATOMS: atom_id res chain seq x y z
N MET A 1 28.28 9.21 -31.92
CA MET A 1 27.45 8.06 -31.46
C MET A 1 27.29 8.02 -29.94
N VAL A 2 28.36 8.07 -29.14
CA VAL A 2 28.30 8.06 -27.65
C VAL A 2 27.41 9.18 -27.05
N HIS A 3 27.45 10.38 -27.62
CA HIS A 3 26.60 11.50 -27.15
C HIS A 3 25.09 11.28 -27.37
N ALA A 4 24.69 10.46 -28.36
CA ALA A 4 23.28 10.17 -28.61
C ALA A 4 22.74 9.12 -27.63
N GLU A 5 23.55 8.11 -27.30
CA GLU A 5 23.25 7.07 -26.31
C GLU A 5 23.09 7.66 -24.90
N THR A 6 24.01 8.54 -24.49
CA THR A 6 23.92 9.21 -23.18
C THR A 6 22.68 10.09 -23.06
N LYS A 7 22.30 10.81 -24.13
CA LYS A 7 21.08 11.62 -24.14
C LYS A 7 19.82 10.76 -23.98
N ARG A 8 19.74 9.61 -24.65
CA ARG A 8 18.61 8.66 -24.51
C ARG A 8 18.50 8.11 -23.08
N LEU A 9 19.64 7.75 -22.47
CA LEU A 9 19.68 7.27 -21.09
C LEU A 9 19.20 8.34 -20.10
N ILE A 10 19.66 9.58 -20.23
CA ILE A 10 19.25 10.69 -19.36
C ILE A 10 17.75 10.93 -19.48
N VAL A 11 17.21 11.00 -20.70
CA VAL A 11 15.77 11.21 -20.93
C VAL A 11 14.94 10.09 -20.29
N ARG A 12 15.38 8.83 -20.43
CA ARG A 12 14.72 7.68 -19.79
C ARG A 12 14.72 7.80 -18.26
N VAL A 13 15.88 8.05 -17.67
CA VAL A 13 16.02 8.17 -16.20
C VAL A 13 15.16 9.30 -15.65
N VAL A 14 15.19 10.46 -16.30
CA VAL A 14 14.37 11.62 -15.89
C VAL A 14 12.89 11.28 -16.05
N SER A 15 12.47 10.70 -17.18
CA SER A 15 11.07 10.35 -17.41
C SER A 15 10.55 9.35 -16.39
N ASP A 16 11.29 8.26 -16.13
CA ASP A 16 10.89 7.22 -15.19
C ASP A 16 10.75 7.82 -13.77
N THR A 17 11.71 8.65 -13.36
CA THR A 17 11.70 9.31 -12.05
C THR A 17 10.51 10.26 -11.91
N VAL A 18 10.22 11.06 -12.95
CA VAL A 18 9.07 11.98 -12.96
C VAL A 18 7.77 11.19 -12.85
N ILE A 19 7.59 10.12 -13.63
CA ILE A 19 6.38 9.28 -13.59
C ILE A 19 6.17 8.67 -12.19
N VAL A 20 7.22 8.09 -11.61
CA VAL A 20 7.15 7.49 -10.27
C VAL A 20 6.80 8.52 -9.21
N SER A 21 7.41 9.71 -9.27
CA SER A 21 7.14 10.79 -8.31
C SER A 21 5.69 11.29 -8.38
N LEU A 22 5.18 11.52 -9.60
CA LEU A 22 3.80 11.96 -9.82
C LEU A 22 2.79 10.90 -9.35
N LEU A 23 3.06 9.62 -9.63
CA LEU A 23 2.21 8.52 -9.22
C LEU A 23 2.07 8.43 -7.68
N HIS A 24 3.18 8.52 -6.95
CA HIS A 24 3.16 8.50 -5.48
C HIS A 24 2.59 9.78 -4.88
N LEU A 25 2.82 10.93 -5.51
CA LEU A 25 2.21 12.20 -5.11
C LEU A 25 0.69 12.14 -5.24
N CYS A 26 0.17 11.67 -6.37
CA CYS A 26 -1.26 11.45 -6.58
C CYS A 26 -1.83 10.48 -5.54
N TYR A 27 -1.12 9.39 -5.26
CA TYR A 27 -1.49 8.46 -4.18
C TYR A 27 -1.60 9.16 -2.83
N PHE A 28 -0.59 9.93 -2.45
CA PHE A 28 -0.57 10.60 -1.17
C PHE A 28 -1.70 11.62 -1.05
N ILE A 29 -1.93 12.42 -2.10
CA ILE A 29 -3.02 13.41 -2.15
C ILE A 29 -4.37 12.72 -2.00
N ILE A 30 -4.66 11.69 -2.81
CA ILE A 30 -5.94 10.97 -2.74
C ILE A 30 -6.12 10.32 -1.36
N SER A 31 -5.06 9.70 -0.83
CA SER A 31 -5.11 9.07 0.49
C SER A 31 -5.32 10.07 1.64
N ALA A 32 -4.89 11.32 1.47
CA ALA A 32 -5.07 12.38 2.45
C ALA A 32 -6.43 13.07 2.33
N ALA A 33 -6.92 13.26 1.11
CA ALA A 33 -8.20 13.91 0.82
C ALA A 33 -9.41 13.01 1.09
N ALA A 34 -9.22 11.69 1.01
CA ALA A 34 -10.33 10.77 1.17
C ALA A 34 -10.78 10.62 2.61
N GLY A 35 -11.87 11.32 2.93
CA GLY A 35 -12.72 10.97 4.07
C GLY A 35 -13.43 9.63 3.84
N PHE A 36 -13.93 9.02 4.91
CA PHE A 36 -14.79 7.84 4.81
C PHE A 36 -16.03 8.20 3.98
N SER A 37 -16.13 7.69 2.75
CA SER A 37 -17.33 7.84 1.93
C SER A 37 -18.51 7.25 2.70
N ARG A 38 -19.58 8.03 2.88
CA ARG A 38 -20.80 7.57 3.56
C ARG A 38 -21.52 6.56 2.66
N LEU A 39 -21.04 5.32 2.68
CA LEU A 39 -21.67 4.21 1.98
C LEU A 39 -22.93 3.78 2.73
N ARG A 40 -23.91 3.25 1.99
CA ARG A 40 -25.13 2.68 2.56
C ARG A 40 -24.80 1.54 3.52
N ILE A 41 -25.47 1.49 4.67
CA ILE A 41 -25.35 0.40 5.65
C ILE A 41 -26.66 -0.37 5.76
N PHE A 42 -26.54 -1.69 5.89
CA PHE A 42 -27.66 -2.58 6.15
C PHE A 42 -27.85 -2.71 7.66
N CYS A 43 -29.06 -2.43 8.14
CA CYS A 43 -29.38 -2.45 9.56
C CYS A 43 -29.39 -3.86 10.17
N ASP A 44 -29.63 -4.87 9.32
CA ASP A 44 -29.77 -6.28 9.68
C ASP A 44 -28.47 -7.09 9.52
N ASP A 45 -27.38 -6.43 9.13
CA ASP A 45 -26.10 -7.10 8.90
C ASP A 45 -25.29 -7.26 10.21
N ASP A 46 -25.39 -8.45 10.82
CA ASP A 46 -24.63 -8.80 12.01
C ASP A 46 -23.11 -8.90 11.76
N SER A 47 -22.67 -9.06 10.50
CA SER A 47 -21.24 -9.14 10.19
C SER A 47 -20.47 -7.84 10.41
N LEU A 48 -21.17 -6.74 10.73
CA LEU A 48 -20.61 -5.43 11.06
C LEU A 48 -20.50 -5.16 12.56
N ARG A 49 -20.97 -6.09 13.42
CA ARG A 49 -21.12 -5.94 14.88
C ARG A 49 -20.01 -6.62 15.69
N TYR A 50 -18.92 -7.03 15.07
CA TYR A 50 -17.80 -7.59 15.81
C TYR A 50 -17.12 -6.53 16.68
N PRO A 51 -16.64 -6.88 17.88
CA PRO A 51 -15.94 -5.95 18.75
C PRO A 51 -14.63 -5.49 18.11
N TYR A 52 -14.24 -4.23 18.33
CA TYR A 52 -12.96 -3.71 17.87
C TYR A 52 -11.81 -4.37 18.63
N LYS A 53 -10.92 -5.03 17.90
CA LYS A 53 -9.66 -5.57 18.40
C LYS A 53 -8.51 -4.72 17.85
N SER A 54 -7.59 -4.32 18.71
CA SER A 54 -6.37 -3.61 18.29
C SER A 54 -5.49 -4.51 17.44
N ASP A 55 -4.88 -3.92 16.40
CA ASP A 55 -3.98 -4.64 15.51
C ASP A 55 -2.75 -5.17 16.26
N THR A 56 -2.44 -6.46 16.15
CA THR A 56 -1.24 -7.07 16.75
C THR A 56 0.06 -6.61 16.04
N VAL A 57 -0.04 -6.26 14.76
CA VAL A 57 1.10 -5.80 13.95
C VAL A 57 0.87 -4.35 13.54
N THR A 58 1.86 -3.50 13.81
CA THR A 58 1.78 -2.08 13.45
C THR A 58 1.89 -1.89 11.94
N ILE A 59 1.15 -0.92 11.40
CA ILE A 59 1.18 -0.59 9.97
C ILE A 59 2.58 -0.20 9.48
N VAL A 60 3.36 0.47 10.35
CA VAL A 60 4.75 0.84 10.08
C VAL A 60 5.61 -0.41 9.98
N GLY A 61 5.39 -1.39 10.85
CA GLY A 61 6.06 -2.70 10.79
C GLY A 61 5.76 -3.42 9.47
N CYS A 62 4.49 -3.51 9.08
CA CYS A 62 4.12 -4.10 7.79
C CYS A 62 4.79 -3.39 6.61
N ALA A 63 4.74 -2.05 6.56
CA ALA A 63 5.42 -1.30 5.50
C ALA A 63 6.92 -1.58 5.50
N PHE A 64 7.56 -1.59 6.67
CA PHE A 64 9.00 -1.89 6.79
C PHE A 64 9.35 -3.24 6.20
N TYR A 65 8.63 -4.32 6.54
CA TYR A 65 8.88 -5.65 5.96
C TYR A 65 8.64 -5.69 4.45
N ALA A 66 7.63 -4.96 3.96
CA ALA A 66 7.29 -4.88 2.54
C ALA A 66 8.43 -4.35 1.67
N TYR A 67 9.20 -3.40 2.21
CA TYR A 67 10.35 -2.80 1.54
C TYR A 67 11.65 -3.53 1.87
N LEU A 68 11.81 -4.04 3.10
CA LEU A 68 13.02 -4.72 3.53
C LEU A 68 13.27 -6.01 2.75
N LEU A 69 12.25 -6.86 2.60
CA LEU A 69 12.37 -8.15 1.92
C LEU A 69 12.88 -8.03 0.47
N PRO A 70 12.28 -7.21 -0.41
CA PRO A 70 12.79 -7.06 -1.77
C PRO A 70 14.22 -6.48 -1.80
N VAL A 71 14.55 -5.54 -0.91
CA VAL A 71 15.92 -5.01 -0.82
C VAL A 71 16.93 -6.11 -0.44
N LEU A 72 16.60 -6.94 0.55
CA LEU A 72 17.44 -8.08 0.94
C LEU A 72 17.60 -9.09 -0.20
N THR A 73 16.52 -9.40 -0.93
CA THR A 73 16.61 -10.32 -2.07
C THR A 73 17.56 -9.80 -3.14
N VAL A 74 17.54 -8.49 -3.41
CA VAL A 74 18.44 -7.88 -4.39
C VAL A 74 19.88 -7.93 -3.93
N ILE A 75 20.17 -7.62 -2.67
CA ILE A 75 21.52 -7.70 -2.12
C ILE A 75 22.07 -9.12 -2.27
N VAL A 76 21.28 -10.14 -1.93
CA VAL A 76 21.69 -11.55 -2.07
C VAL A 76 21.94 -11.91 -3.53
N LEU A 77 21.03 -11.52 -4.44
CA LEU A 77 21.19 -11.79 -5.87
C LEU A 77 22.45 -11.13 -6.45
N GLU A 78 22.70 -9.87 -6.11
CA GLU A 78 23.89 -9.12 -6.54
C GLU A 78 25.19 -9.76 -6.03
N VAL A 79 25.21 -10.23 -4.78
CA VAL A 79 26.38 -10.93 -4.24
C VAL A 79 26.62 -12.24 -4.99
N LEU A 80 25.57 -13.03 -5.24
CA LEU A 80 25.68 -14.27 -6.02
C LEU A 80 26.17 -14.02 -7.45
N LEU A 81 25.61 -13.00 -8.11
CA LEU A 81 26.02 -12.57 -9.46
C LEU A 81 27.44 -12.04 -9.49
N ALA A 82 27.88 -11.30 -8.47
CA ALA A 82 29.24 -10.79 -8.35
C ALA A 82 30.24 -11.94 -8.17
N VAL A 83 29.92 -12.93 -7.34
CA VAL A 83 30.73 -14.13 -7.17
C VAL A 83 30.82 -14.89 -8.49
N TYR A 84 29.69 -15.15 -9.15
CA TYR A 84 29.63 -15.84 -10.44
C TYR A 84 30.43 -15.12 -11.55
N ASN A 85 30.24 -13.81 -11.67
CA ASN A 85 30.95 -13.00 -12.66
C ASN A 85 32.44 -12.88 -12.38
N ARG A 86 32.88 -12.91 -11.11
CA ARG A 86 34.31 -12.94 -10.78
C ARG A 86 35.02 -14.17 -11.34
N TYR A 87 34.30 -15.29 -11.43
CA TYR A 87 34.83 -16.52 -12.03
C TYR A 87 34.84 -16.51 -13.57
N THR A 88 34.01 -15.68 -14.22
CA THR A 88 33.80 -15.73 -15.68
C THR A 88 34.27 -14.50 -16.45
N LEU A 89 34.23 -13.29 -15.88
CA LEU A 89 34.49 -12.02 -16.58
C LEU A 89 35.31 -11.05 -15.71
N HIS A 90 36.58 -10.85 -16.07
CA HIS A 90 37.58 -10.19 -15.22
C HIS A 90 37.50 -8.65 -15.15
N HIS A 91 36.67 -7.98 -15.96
CA HIS A 91 36.61 -6.52 -16.00
C HIS A 91 35.20 -5.95 -16.20
N ARG A 92 34.85 -4.97 -15.34
CA ARG A 92 33.68 -4.05 -15.40
C ARG A 92 32.40 -4.46 -14.65
N VAL A 93 32.53 -5.26 -13.59
CA VAL A 93 31.41 -5.71 -12.72
C VAL A 93 30.62 -4.55 -12.10
N TRP A 94 31.29 -3.54 -11.55
CA TRP A 94 30.66 -2.44 -10.80
C TRP A 94 29.67 -1.57 -11.60
N LYS A 95 29.97 -1.28 -12.88
CA LYS A 95 29.09 -0.45 -13.71
C LYS A 95 27.81 -1.20 -14.12
N MET A 96 27.92 -2.50 -14.38
CA MET A 96 26.75 -3.35 -14.65
C MET A 96 25.88 -3.49 -13.41
N MET A 97 26.48 -3.68 -12.23
CA MET A 97 25.73 -3.78 -10.98
C MET A 97 24.95 -2.50 -10.68
N ALA A 98 25.59 -1.32 -10.79
CA ALA A 98 24.90 -0.05 -10.56
C ALA A 98 23.71 0.15 -11.52
N PHE A 99 23.84 -0.28 -12.77
CA PHE A 99 22.76 -0.19 -13.76
C PHE A 99 21.62 -1.18 -13.47
N LEU A 100 21.94 -2.42 -13.06
CA LEU A 100 20.94 -3.42 -12.73
C LEU A 100 20.13 -3.03 -11.48
N MET A 101 20.84 -2.57 -10.44
CA MET A 101 20.24 -2.02 -9.22
C MET A 101 19.29 -0.86 -9.52
N TYR A 102 19.72 0.09 -10.36
CA TYR A 102 18.87 1.20 -10.77
C TYR A 102 17.57 0.73 -11.44
N ASN A 103 17.67 -0.19 -12.41
CA ASN A 103 16.50 -0.71 -13.12
C ASN A 103 15.56 -1.48 -12.17
N PHE A 104 16.10 -2.26 -11.24
CA PHE A 104 15.28 -2.97 -10.26
C PHE A 104 14.52 -1.99 -9.36
N VAL A 105 15.22 -1.01 -8.78
CA VAL A 105 14.62 -0.05 -7.84
C VAL A 105 13.52 0.76 -8.52
N ILE A 106 13.77 1.27 -9.73
CA ILE A 106 12.79 2.10 -10.44
C ILE A 106 11.54 1.27 -10.83
N THR A 107 11.72 0.04 -11.33
CA THR A 107 10.60 -0.85 -11.68
C THR A 107 9.81 -1.27 -10.44
N PHE A 108 10.49 -1.57 -9.33
CA PHE A 108 9.84 -1.90 -8.07
C PHE A 108 8.99 -0.74 -7.54
N LEU A 109 9.54 0.48 -7.52
CA LEU A 109 8.80 1.67 -7.09
C LEU A 109 7.59 1.93 -8.01
N MET A 110 7.77 1.80 -9.31
CA MET A 110 6.68 1.98 -10.27
C MET A 110 5.55 0.96 -10.05
N ALA A 111 5.89 -0.33 -9.91
CA ALA A 111 4.93 -1.38 -9.62
C ALA A 111 4.21 -1.14 -8.28
N ALA A 112 4.96 -0.80 -7.22
CA ALA A 112 4.40 -0.49 -5.91
C ALA A 112 3.41 0.68 -5.99
N GLY A 113 3.77 1.78 -6.67
CA GLY A 113 2.91 2.94 -6.84
C GLY A 113 1.61 2.61 -7.59
N VAL A 114 1.69 1.78 -8.64
CA VAL A 114 0.50 1.35 -9.40
C VAL A 114 -0.40 0.48 -8.53
N CYS A 115 0.17 -0.51 -7.83
CA CYS A 115 -0.58 -1.37 -6.91
C CYS A 115 -1.25 -0.56 -5.79
N LEU A 116 -0.54 0.41 -5.22
CA LEU A 116 -1.05 1.30 -4.18
C LEU A 116 -2.22 2.15 -4.69
N MET A 117 -2.10 2.68 -5.91
CA MET A 117 -3.16 3.48 -6.53
C MET A 117 -4.39 2.64 -6.86
N LEU A 118 -4.21 1.49 -7.51
CA LEU A 118 -5.30 0.59 -7.88
C LEU A 118 -6.05 0.10 -6.63
N THR A 119 -5.31 -0.29 -5.59
CA THR A 119 -5.92 -0.74 -4.34
C THR A 119 -6.73 0.35 -3.66
N ASN A 120 -6.25 1.60 -3.68
CA ASN A 120 -7.01 2.72 -3.15
C ASN A 120 -8.25 3.04 -3.98
N LEU A 121 -8.13 3.02 -5.31
CA LEU A 121 -9.28 3.17 -6.19
C LEU A 121 -10.38 2.15 -5.87
N ILE A 122 -10.01 0.87 -5.76
CA ILE A 122 -10.94 -0.21 -5.42
C ILE A 122 -11.61 0.03 -4.06
N LYS A 123 -10.88 0.54 -3.07
CA LYS A 123 -11.49 0.88 -1.77
C LYS A 123 -12.50 2.01 -1.88
N TYR A 124 -12.26 3.01 -2.71
CA TYR A 124 -13.21 4.11 -2.85
C TYR A 124 -14.44 3.72 -3.68
N THR A 125 -14.27 2.81 -4.65
CA THR A 125 -15.38 2.37 -5.50
C THR A 125 -16.24 1.29 -4.84
N LEU A 126 -15.64 0.29 -4.18
CA LEU A 126 -16.34 -0.87 -3.62
C LEU A 126 -16.47 -0.87 -2.09
N GLY A 127 -15.76 0.03 -1.39
CA GLY A 127 -15.43 -0.11 0.04
C GLY A 127 -16.60 -0.42 0.96
N ARG A 128 -16.78 -1.70 1.30
CA ARG A 128 -17.72 -2.16 2.33
C ARG A 128 -17.25 -1.67 3.72
N PRO A 129 -18.16 -1.29 4.63
CA PRO A 129 -17.83 -1.03 6.02
C PRO A 129 -17.11 -2.23 6.67
N ARG A 130 -16.18 -1.96 7.60
CA ARG A 130 -15.40 -2.99 8.30
C ARG A 130 -16.28 -3.75 9.30
N PRO A 131 -15.95 -5.01 9.65
CA PRO A 131 -16.73 -5.83 10.59
C PRO A 131 -16.92 -5.27 12.01
N HIS A 132 -16.14 -4.26 12.41
CA HIS A 132 -16.22 -3.59 13.72
C HIS A 132 -16.79 -2.17 13.62
N PHE A 133 -17.56 -1.90 12.56
CA PHE A 133 -18.09 -0.58 12.25
C PHE A 133 -19.05 -0.06 13.33
N TRP A 134 -19.96 -0.93 13.82
CA TRP A 134 -20.94 -0.54 14.84
C TRP A 134 -20.29 -0.14 16.16
N ASP A 135 -19.23 -0.83 16.57
CA ASP A 135 -18.52 -0.57 17.83
C ASP A 135 -17.77 0.78 17.80
N VAL A 136 -17.14 1.11 16.67
CA VAL A 136 -16.34 2.34 16.53
C VAL A 136 -17.20 3.56 16.20
N CYS A 137 -18.16 3.46 15.28
CA CYS A 137 -18.98 4.59 14.82
C CYS A 137 -20.20 4.85 15.68
N GLN A 138 -20.80 3.81 16.25
CA GLN A 138 -22.07 3.89 16.99
C GLN A 138 -23.06 4.82 16.28
N PRO A 139 -23.46 4.47 15.04
CA PRO A 139 -24.29 5.34 14.24
C PRO A 139 -25.68 5.52 14.87
N ASP A 140 -26.28 6.69 14.70
CA ASP A 140 -27.58 7.08 15.27
C ASP A 140 -28.80 6.55 14.51
N VAL A 141 -28.64 5.50 13.71
CA VAL A 141 -29.67 4.98 12.80
C VAL A 141 -30.02 3.52 13.11
N CYS A 142 -31.11 3.02 12.50
CA CYS A 142 -31.63 1.65 12.61
C CYS A 142 -32.27 1.26 13.96
N PRO A 143 -33.29 1.99 14.47
CA PRO A 143 -33.98 1.62 15.72
C PRO A 143 -34.71 0.26 15.63
N THR A 144 -35.21 -0.12 14.44
CA THR A 144 -36.04 -1.33 14.23
C THR A 144 -35.26 -2.49 13.59
N ARG A 145 -33.93 -2.38 13.43
CA ARG A 145 -33.04 -3.36 12.73
C ARG A 145 -33.42 -3.76 11.30
N THR A 146 -34.45 -3.16 10.70
CA THR A 146 -34.89 -3.47 9.33
C THR A 146 -34.52 -2.34 8.37
N GLY A 147 -34.19 -2.69 7.12
CA GLY A 147 -33.95 -1.74 6.02
C GLY A 147 -32.50 -1.33 5.78
N VAL A 148 -32.33 -0.32 4.90
CA VAL A 148 -31.03 0.22 4.46
C VAL A 148 -30.96 1.69 4.82
N ALA A 149 -29.98 2.08 5.63
CA ALA A 149 -29.74 3.48 5.95
C ALA A 149 -28.79 4.10 4.92
N ALA A 150 -29.25 5.15 4.24
CA ALA A 150 -28.47 5.88 3.22
C ALA A 150 -27.57 6.98 3.81
N SER A 151 -27.87 7.45 5.01
CA SER A 151 -27.09 8.45 5.74
C SER A 151 -27.14 8.13 7.22
N TYR A 152 -26.02 8.33 7.90
CA TYR A 152 -25.88 8.17 9.35
C TYR A 152 -24.87 9.19 9.88
N THR A 153 -24.97 9.51 11.17
CA THR A 153 -23.94 10.26 11.89
C THR A 153 -23.31 9.38 12.97
N CYS A 154 -22.00 9.45 13.12
CA CYS A 154 -21.30 8.68 14.14
C CYS A 154 -21.30 9.45 15.47
N ARG A 155 -21.82 8.84 16.54
CA ARG A 155 -22.00 9.50 17.85
C ARG A 155 -20.66 9.73 18.58
N VAL A 156 -19.74 8.79 18.49
CA VAL A 156 -18.47 8.78 19.26
C VAL A 156 -17.29 9.40 18.48
N TYR A 157 -17.50 9.76 17.20
CA TYR A 157 -16.42 10.23 16.34
C TYR A 157 -15.88 11.61 16.73
N LEU A 158 -16.62 12.47 17.45
CA LEU A 158 -16.14 13.82 17.77
C LEU A 158 -14.96 13.83 18.76
N VAL A 159 -14.88 12.86 19.68
CA VAL A 159 -13.77 12.78 20.65
C VAL A 159 -12.51 12.13 20.03
N TYR A 160 -12.67 11.14 19.14
CA TYR A 160 -11.55 10.51 18.42
C TYR A 160 -11.02 11.33 17.22
N ARG A 161 -11.81 12.29 16.70
CA ARG A 161 -11.41 13.18 15.60
C ARG A 161 -10.19 14.02 15.93
N PHE A 162 -9.95 14.29 17.21
CA PHE A 162 -8.82 15.10 17.67
C PHE A 162 -7.53 14.29 17.89
N LEU A 163 -7.61 12.96 18.07
CA LEU A 163 -6.44 12.17 18.50
C LEU A 163 -5.85 11.23 17.45
N HIS A 164 -6.58 10.73 16.45
CA HIS A 164 -5.98 9.81 15.46
C HIS A 164 -6.79 9.84 14.15
N ARG A 165 -6.30 10.41 13.05
CA ARG A 165 -5.39 9.72 12.10
C ARG A 165 -5.89 8.33 11.60
N PHE A 166 -7.17 7.97 11.79
CA PHE A 166 -7.76 6.69 11.35
C PHE A 166 -8.18 6.62 9.87
N GLY A 167 -8.07 7.74 9.12
CA GLY A 167 -8.31 7.77 7.67
C GLY A 167 -7.11 7.35 6.82
N LYS A 168 -5.91 7.22 7.40
CA LYS A 168 -4.71 6.79 6.67
C LYS A 168 -4.47 5.29 6.84
N ARG A 169 -5.36 4.44 6.31
CA ARG A 169 -5.07 3.00 6.16
C ARG A 169 -4.72 2.66 4.70
N PRO A 170 -3.47 2.90 4.26
CA PRO A 170 -2.84 2.09 3.22
C PRO A 170 -3.00 0.64 3.61
N LEU A 171 -3.83 -0.05 2.86
CA LEU A 171 -3.93 -1.49 2.93
C LEU A 171 -3.01 -1.93 1.80
N VAL A 172 -1.79 -2.30 2.16
CA VAL A 172 -0.83 -2.93 1.25
C VAL A 172 -1.29 -4.38 1.07
N ASP A 173 -2.50 -4.60 0.57
CA ASP A 173 -3.10 -5.95 0.58
C ASP A 173 -2.53 -6.86 -0.50
N VAL A 174 -1.96 -6.31 -1.58
CA VAL A 174 -1.53 -7.13 -2.71
C VAL A 174 -0.23 -7.91 -2.44
N HIS A 175 0.76 -7.30 -1.77
CA HIS A 175 1.99 -8.02 -1.39
C HIS A 175 1.84 -8.88 -0.13
N PHE A 176 0.89 -8.55 0.76
CA PHE A 176 0.74 -9.25 2.03
C PHE A 176 -0.23 -10.42 2.01
N SER A 177 -0.96 -10.69 0.92
CA SER A 177 -1.76 -11.91 0.84
C SER A 177 -0.91 -13.17 1.10
N TRP A 178 0.34 -13.19 0.62
CA TRP A 178 1.31 -14.25 0.91
C TRP A 178 1.73 -14.31 2.39
N PHE A 179 1.96 -13.16 3.05
CA PHE A 179 2.29 -13.11 4.48
C PHE A 179 1.10 -13.42 5.39
N ARG A 180 -0.11 -13.03 4.98
CA ARG A 180 -1.37 -13.34 5.67
C ARG A 180 -1.73 -14.83 5.56
N CYS A 181 -1.14 -15.54 4.60
CA CYS A 181 -1.25 -17.00 4.45
C CYS A 181 -0.15 -17.76 5.25
N ILE A 182 1.06 -17.20 5.39
CA ILE A 182 2.17 -17.80 6.15
C ILE A 182 2.01 -17.61 7.67
N LEU A 183 1.53 -16.44 8.10
CA LEU A 183 1.13 -16.19 9.47
C LEU A 183 -0.36 -16.47 9.57
N HIS A 184 -0.70 -17.68 10.00
CA HIS A 184 -2.04 -18.16 10.34
C HIS A 184 -2.67 -17.31 11.48
N ILE A 185 -2.88 -16.03 11.25
CA ILE A 185 -3.54 -15.12 12.17
C ILE A 185 -5.03 -15.31 11.91
N ASN A 186 -5.60 -16.21 12.71
CA ASN A 186 -7.04 -16.37 12.88
C ASN A 186 -7.66 -14.98 13.08
N ALA A 187 -8.46 -14.57 12.10
CA ALA A 187 -9.48 -13.55 12.21
C ALA A 187 -10.83 -14.24 12.04
#